data_AF-A0A0A0IYG2-F1
#
_entry.id   AF-A0A0A0IYG2-F1
#
_cell.length_a   1.000
_cell.length_b   1.000
_cell.length_c   1.000
_cell.angle_alpha   90.00
_cell.angle_beta   90.00
_cell.angle_gamma   90.00
#
_symmetry.space_group_name_H-M   'P 1'
#
loop_
_entity.id
_entity.type
_entity.pdbx_description
1 polymer ?
#
loop_
_entity_poly.entity_id
_entity_poly.type
_entity_poly.pdbx_seq_one_letter_code
_entity_poly.pdbx_strand_id
1 'polypeptide(L)'
;MTATPTEGSTDGAEIPVRPGAEDVTTLAGSSFCRSSRSGDMDDSHAHGLFVRDTRVVSTWELTFDDALLEPLGVANPDPYAAIFVARAPSRPGGVEPTVVIERRRALAEGPCGVPLRHGARL
;
A
#
# COMPACT_ATOMS: atom_id res chain seq x y z
N MET A 1 -1.81 -17.11 41.72
CA MET A 1 -0.61 -17.02 40.88
C MET A 1 -1.02 -16.22 39.66
N THR A 2 -0.90 -14.89 39.74
CA THR A 2 -1.49 -13.96 38.76
C THR A 2 -0.39 -13.61 37.76
N ALA A 3 -0.47 -14.13 36.53
CA ALA A 3 0.42 -13.71 35.46
C ALA A 3 -0.07 -12.36 34.94
N THR A 4 0.73 -11.32 35.12
CA THR A 4 0.58 -10.05 34.40
C THR A 4 0.85 -10.31 32.91
N PRO A 5 -0.02 -9.88 31.98
CA PRO A 5 0.30 -9.93 30.57
C PRO A 5 1.35 -8.85 30.28
N THR A 6 2.46 -9.27 29.70
CA THR A 6 3.51 -8.40 29.16
C THR A 6 2.93 -7.55 28.04
N GLU A 7 2.84 -6.25 28.25
CA GLU A 7 2.50 -5.29 27.20
C GLU A 7 3.63 -5.27 26.16
N GLY A 8 3.36 -5.83 24.99
CA GLY A 8 4.20 -5.67 23.81
C GLY A 8 4.19 -4.20 23.41
N SER A 9 5.33 -3.54 23.52
CA SER A 9 5.52 -2.18 23.01
C SER A 9 5.49 -2.22 21.48
N THR A 10 4.29 -2.02 20.93
CA THR A 10 4.12 -1.70 19.51
C THR A 10 4.51 -0.23 19.34
N ASP A 11 5.80 0.06 19.13
CA ASP A 11 6.25 1.33 18.55
C ASP A 11 5.93 1.32 17.04
N GLY A 12 4.66 1.09 16.72
CA GLY A 12 4.11 1.25 15.40
C GLY A 12 3.22 2.47 15.48
N ALA A 13 3.68 3.60 14.94
CA ALA A 13 2.84 4.77 14.77
C ALA A 13 1.49 4.31 14.18
N GLU A 14 0.40 4.55 14.90
CA GLU A 14 -0.94 4.18 14.46
C GLU A 14 -1.29 5.03 13.23
N ILE A 15 -1.22 4.44 12.04
CA ILE A 15 -1.62 5.14 10.82
C ILE A 15 -3.11 4.89 10.61
N PRO A 16 -3.95 5.94 10.60
CA PRO A 16 -5.39 5.76 10.49
C PRO A 16 -5.74 5.14 9.14
N VAL A 17 -6.25 3.91 9.20
CA VAL A 17 -6.76 3.18 8.04
C VAL A 17 -8.14 3.69 7.69
N ARG A 18 -8.34 4.13 6.44
CA ARG A 18 -9.64 4.63 5.97
C ARG A 18 -10.39 3.55 5.16
N PRO A 19 -11.57 3.10 5.64
CA PRO A 19 -12.52 2.39 4.77
C PRO A 19 -13.24 3.40 3.86
N GLY A 20 -13.28 3.16 2.53
CA GLY A 20 -14.22 3.84 1.63
C GLY A 20 -13.70 4.84 0.57
N ALA A 21 -12.39 4.93 0.28
CA ALA A 21 -11.90 5.65 -0.92
C ALA A 21 -11.50 4.63 -2.00
N GLU A 22 -12.24 4.53 -3.11
CA GLU A 22 -12.00 3.55 -4.20
C GLU A 22 -10.59 3.69 -4.82
N ASP A 23 -10.15 4.94 -4.98
CA ASP A 23 -8.84 5.29 -5.55
C ASP A 23 -7.92 5.91 -4.50
N VAL A 24 -6.64 5.57 -4.58
CA VAL A 24 -5.56 6.09 -3.74
C VAL A 24 -4.59 6.87 -4.61
N THR A 25 -4.31 8.11 -4.20
CA THR A 25 -3.32 8.96 -4.87
C THR A 25 -2.12 9.18 -3.97
N THR A 26 -0.92 9.04 -4.54
CA THR A 26 0.35 9.51 -3.95
C THR A 26 0.97 10.54 -4.88
N LEU A 27 1.65 11.54 -4.32
CA LEU A 27 2.19 12.69 -5.02
C LEU A 27 3.57 13.05 -4.47
N ALA A 28 4.56 13.14 -5.36
CA ALA A 28 5.89 13.67 -5.09
C ALA A 28 6.29 14.66 -6.20
N GLY A 29 6.26 15.95 -5.87
CA GLY A 29 6.51 17.07 -6.79
C GLY A 29 5.74 16.97 -8.10
N SER A 30 6.42 16.69 -9.22
CA SER A 30 5.79 16.59 -10.55
C SER A 30 5.32 15.19 -10.94
N SER A 31 5.41 14.23 -10.01
CA SER A 31 5.02 12.84 -10.22
C SER A 31 3.89 12.46 -9.28
N PHE A 32 2.89 11.75 -9.80
CA PHE A 32 1.82 11.20 -8.99
C PHE A 32 1.45 9.80 -9.44
N CYS A 33 0.92 9.02 -8.52
CA CYS A 33 0.46 7.67 -8.80
C CYS A 33 -0.96 7.50 -8.29
N ARG A 34 -1.84 6.99 -9.17
CA ARG A 34 -3.22 6.61 -8.88
C ARG A 34 -3.38 5.10 -8.99
N SER A 35 -4.07 4.50 -8.04
CA SER A 35 -4.38 3.07 -8.02
C SER A 35 -5.65 2.80 -7.25
N SER A 36 -6.15 1.57 -7.33
CA SER A 36 -7.20 1.06 -6.44
C SER A 36 -6.72 0.97 -4.97
N ARG A 37 -7.63 0.55 -4.08
CA ARG A 37 -7.35 0.26 -2.67
C ARG A 37 -6.44 -0.95 -2.41
N SER A 38 -6.27 -1.88 -3.36
CA SER A 38 -5.22 -2.93 -3.25
C SER A 38 -3.84 -2.40 -3.65
N GLY A 39 -3.79 -1.16 -4.16
CA GLY A 39 -2.61 -0.58 -4.79
C GLY A 39 -2.48 -0.96 -6.25
N ASP A 40 -3.43 -1.67 -6.84
CA ASP A 40 -3.35 -2.10 -8.24
C ASP A 40 -3.70 -0.98 -9.21
N MET A 41 -3.02 -0.97 -10.36
CA MET A 41 -3.30 -0.05 -11.46
C MET A 41 -3.92 -0.85 -12.60
N ASP A 42 -5.02 -0.31 -13.13
CA ASP A 42 -5.81 -0.87 -14.22
C ASP A 42 -5.91 0.21 -15.30
N ASP A 43 -5.53 -0.13 -16.53
CA ASP A 43 -5.43 0.82 -17.63
C ASP A 43 -6.81 1.32 -18.14
N SER A 44 -7.87 0.57 -17.85
CA SER A 44 -9.27 0.96 -18.12
C SER A 44 -9.74 2.08 -17.20
N HIS A 45 -9.01 2.31 -16.10
CA HIS A 45 -9.23 3.40 -15.15
C HIS A 45 -8.19 4.51 -15.33
N ALA A 46 -8.39 5.62 -14.63
CA ALA A 46 -7.40 6.69 -14.54
C ALA A 46 -6.23 6.34 -13.59
N HIS A 47 -5.89 5.05 -13.49
CA HIS A 47 -4.75 4.56 -12.72
C HIS A 47 -3.46 4.70 -13.51
N GLY A 48 -2.35 4.67 -12.79
CA GLY A 48 -1.02 4.71 -13.37
C GLY A 48 -0.04 5.49 -12.52
N LEU A 49 1.23 5.44 -12.95
CA LEU A 49 2.26 6.39 -12.55
C LEU A 49 2.37 7.45 -13.63
N PHE A 50 2.30 8.71 -13.23
CA PHE A 50 2.40 9.87 -14.08
C PHE A 50 3.61 10.69 -13.68
N VAL A 51 4.39 11.13 -14.65
CA VAL A 51 5.54 12.03 -14.46
C VAL A 51 5.38 13.17 -15.44
N ARG A 52 5.29 14.41 -14.95
CA ARG A 52 5.06 15.60 -15.80
C ARG A 52 3.90 15.38 -16.77
N ASP A 53 2.75 14.97 -16.23
CA ASP A 53 1.50 14.67 -16.94
C ASP A 53 1.58 13.56 -18.00
N THR A 54 2.67 12.80 -18.05
CA THR A 54 2.81 11.64 -18.93
C THR A 54 2.61 10.36 -18.13
N ARG A 55 1.67 9.51 -18.55
CA ARG A 55 1.47 8.16 -17.98
C ARG A 55 2.64 7.27 -18.40
N VAL A 56 3.50 6.90 -17.45
CA VAL A 56 4.68 6.04 -17.68
C VAL A 56 4.46 4.59 -17.23
N VAL A 57 3.48 4.34 -16.37
CA VAL A 57 2.97 3.01 -16.02
C VAL A 57 1.45 3.05 -16.10
N SER A 58 0.84 2.09 -16.79
CA SER A 58 -0.63 1.99 -16.93
C SER A 58 -1.22 0.88 -16.08
N THR A 59 -0.53 -0.25 -16.00
CA THR A 59 -1.01 -1.45 -15.29
C THR A 59 0.08 -1.92 -14.34
N TRP A 60 -0.32 -2.21 -13.11
CA TRP A 60 0.54 -2.80 -12.10
C TRP A 60 -0.35 -3.55 -11.13
N GLU A 61 -0.28 -4.86 -11.16
CA GLU A 61 -1.10 -5.73 -10.32
C GLU A 61 -0.23 -6.58 -9.40
N LEU A 62 -0.71 -6.86 -8.20
CA LEU A 62 -0.16 -7.88 -7.32
C LEU A 62 -1.20 -8.97 -7.09
N THR A 63 -0.90 -10.19 -7.54
CA THR A 63 -1.71 -11.38 -7.30
C THR A 63 -1.05 -12.27 -6.23
N PHE A 64 -1.88 -13.05 -5.54
CA PHE A 64 -1.44 -14.13 -4.65
C PHE A 64 -2.10 -15.42 -5.10
N ASP A 65 -1.31 -16.43 -5.44
CA ASP A 65 -1.78 -17.68 -6.08
C ASP A 65 -2.70 -17.40 -7.29
N ASP A 66 -2.25 -16.51 -8.18
CA ASP A 66 -2.99 -16.07 -9.38
C ASP A 66 -4.34 -15.39 -9.11
N ALA A 67 -4.63 -15.04 -7.86
CA ALA A 67 -5.86 -14.39 -7.46
C ALA A 67 -5.62 -12.95 -6.97
N LEU A 68 -6.57 -12.06 -7.29
CA LEU A 68 -6.56 -10.67 -6.83
C LEU A 68 -6.73 -10.58 -5.31
N LEU A 69 -6.04 -9.62 -4.71
CA LEU A 69 -6.12 -9.39 -3.27
C LEU A 69 -7.42 -8.67 -2.89
N GLU A 70 -7.99 -9.04 -1.75
CA GLU A 70 -9.17 -8.36 -1.18
C GLU A 70 -8.71 -7.17 -0.31
N PRO A 71 -9.02 -5.92 -0.69
CA PRO A 71 -8.55 -4.75 0.04
C PRO A 71 -9.22 -4.63 1.41
N LEU A 72 -8.42 -4.53 2.46
CA LEU A 72 -8.91 -4.28 3.83
C LEU A 72 -8.83 -2.80 4.18
N GLY A 73 -7.72 -2.15 3.83
CA GLY A 73 -7.40 -0.83 4.34
C GLY A 73 -6.35 -0.10 3.54
N VAL A 74 -6.37 1.22 3.63
CA VAL A 74 -5.31 2.06 3.11
C VAL A 74 -4.94 3.09 4.17
N ALA A 75 -3.63 3.27 4.35
CA ALA A 75 -3.00 4.25 5.20
C ALA A 75 -2.10 5.14 4.35
N ASN A 76 -2.24 6.46 4.46
CA ASN A 76 -1.38 7.43 3.77
C ASN A 76 -0.59 8.20 4.82
N PRO A 77 0.57 7.69 5.26
CA PRO A 77 1.39 8.37 6.26
C PRO A 77 1.95 9.71 5.76
N ASP A 78 2.16 9.83 4.44
CA ASP A 78 2.68 11.03 3.78
C ASP A 78 1.99 11.25 2.42
N PRO A 79 2.01 12.46 1.85
CA PRO A 79 1.47 12.70 0.50
C PRO A 79 2.13 11.83 -0.59
N TYR A 80 3.41 11.48 -0.41
CA TYR A 80 4.19 10.69 -1.37
C TYR A 80 4.21 9.20 -1.05
N ALA A 81 3.55 8.75 0.02
CA ALA A 81 3.58 7.36 0.47
C ALA A 81 2.19 6.81 0.80
N ALA A 82 1.99 5.52 0.50
CA ALA A 82 0.77 4.79 0.84
C ALA A 82 1.11 3.36 1.28
N ILE A 83 0.34 2.86 2.24
CA ILE A 83 0.38 1.50 2.74
C ILE A 83 -0.99 0.89 2.46
N PHE A 84 -1.01 -0.11 1.59
CA PHE A 84 -2.20 -0.88 1.24
C PHE A 84 -2.19 -2.18 2.04
N VAL A 85 -3.26 -2.41 2.79
CA VAL A 85 -3.45 -3.64 3.56
C VAL A 85 -4.54 -4.44 2.87
N ALA A 86 -4.24 -5.68 2.52
CA ALA A 86 -5.16 -6.58 1.85
C ALA A 86 -5.02 -7.99 2.42
N ARG A 87 -5.98 -8.86 2.13
CA ARG A 87 -5.87 -10.29 2.41
C ARG A 87 -5.89 -11.09 1.12
N ALA A 88 -5.24 -12.25 1.14
CA ALA A 88 -5.43 -13.22 0.08
C ALA A 88 -6.90 -13.70 0.07
N PRO A 89 -7.48 -13.97 -1.11
CA PRO A 89 -8.84 -14.51 -1.18
C PRO A 89 -8.90 -15.90 -0.57
N SER A 90 -10.05 -16.24 0.02
CA SER A 90 -10.29 -17.58 0.56
C SER A 90 -10.21 -18.62 -0.55
N ARG A 91 -9.43 -19.69 -0.34
CA ARG A 91 -9.42 -20.82 -1.26
C ARG A 91 -10.77 -21.56 -1.20
N PRO A 92 -11.32 -22.03 -2.33
CA PRO A 92 -12.53 -22.84 -2.32
C PRO A 92 -12.40 -24.04 -1.37
N GLY A 93 -13.28 -24.13 -0.36
CA GLY A 93 -13.27 -25.22 0.63
C GLY A 93 -12.18 -25.12 1.71
N GLY A 94 -11.42 -24.03 1.77
CA GLY A 94 -10.42 -23.76 2.80
C GLY A 94 -10.97 -22.98 4.00
N VAL A 95 -10.25 -23.02 5.11
CA VAL A 95 -10.47 -22.14 6.28
C VAL A 95 -10.06 -20.70 5.92
N GLU A 96 -10.56 -19.73 6.69
CA GLU A 96 -10.29 -18.29 6.57
C GLU A 96 -8.82 -17.97 6.20
N PRO A 97 -8.59 -17.05 5.24
CA PRO A 97 -7.26 -16.82 4.67
C PRO A 97 -6.30 -16.34 5.75
N THR A 98 -5.18 -17.04 5.89
CA THR A 98 -4.17 -16.78 6.94
C THR A 98 -3.13 -15.74 6.54
N VAL A 99 -3.22 -15.20 5.32
CA VAL A 99 -2.22 -14.29 4.76
C VAL A 99 -2.79 -12.89 4.61
N VAL A 100 -2.19 -11.97 5.38
CA VAL A 100 -2.36 -10.52 5.22
C VAL A 100 -1.15 -10.00 4.46
N ILE A 101 -1.41 -9.18 3.45
CA ILE A 101 -0.41 -8.51 2.63
C ILE A 101 -0.39 -7.03 3.02
N GLU A 102 0.79 -6.53 3.33
CA GLU A 102 1.07 -5.11 3.42
C GLU A 102 1.93 -4.69 2.24
N ARG A 103 1.40 -3.82 1.37
CA ARG A 103 2.10 -3.25 0.23
C ARG A 103 2.43 -1.79 0.52
N ARG A 104 3.72 -1.45 0.49
CA ARG A 104 4.18 -0.06 0.66
C ARG A 104 4.51 0.54 -0.70
N ARG A 105 3.95 1.71 -0.98
CA ARG A 105 4.31 2.56 -2.11
C ARG A 105 4.94 3.84 -1.58
N ALA A 106 6.08 4.20 -2.14
CA ALA A 106 6.69 5.50 -1.94
C ALA A 106 7.07 6.07 -3.31
N LEU A 107 6.69 7.31 -3.56
CA LEU A 107 7.19 8.10 -4.66
C LEU A 107 8.37 8.90 -4.12
N ALA A 108 9.54 8.66 -4.71
CA ALA A 108 10.71 9.48 -4.49
C ALA A 108 10.89 10.35 -5.73
N GLU A 109 11.19 11.62 -5.51
CA GLU A 109 11.90 12.35 -6.56
C GLU A 109 13.33 11.80 -6.61
N GLY A 110 13.79 11.41 -7.81
CA GLY A 110 15.22 11.24 -8.02
C GLY A 110 15.91 12.57 -7.69
N PRO A 111 17.05 12.58 -6.97
CA PRO A 111 17.65 13.81 -6.52
C PRO A 111 18.04 14.70 -7.71
N CYS A 112 17.67 15.98 -7.64
CA CYS A 112 18.75 16.98 -7.56
C CYS A 112 18.99 17.25 -6.06
N GLY A 113 19.78 16.39 -5.41
CA GLY A 113 20.46 16.70 -4.15
C GLY A 113 19.89 16.29 -2.78
N VAL A 114 18.97 15.33 -2.60
CA VAL A 114 18.59 14.87 -1.24
C VAL A 114 18.57 13.34 -1.11
N PRO A 115 19.28 12.72 -0.14
CA PRO A 115 19.33 11.27 0.02
C PRO A 115 18.05 10.72 0.66
N LEU A 116 17.49 9.69 0.04
CA LEU A 116 16.43 8.85 0.59
C LEU A 116 16.93 8.14 1.85
N ARG A 117 16.47 8.57 3.03
CA ARG A 117 16.70 7.82 4.26
C ARG A 117 15.81 6.57 4.26
N HIS A 118 16.39 5.46 3.82
CA HIS A 118 15.83 4.13 4.06
C HIS A 118 15.98 3.80 5.55
N GLY A 119 14.95 4.05 6.33
CA GLY A 119 14.82 3.51 7.69
C GLY A 119 14.27 2.09 7.61
N ALA A 120 15.13 1.11 7.35
CA ALA A 120 14.81 -0.29 7.64
C ALA A 120 15.06 -0.52 9.14
N ARG A 121 14.00 -0.72 9.92
CA ARG A 121 14.11 -1.38 11.22
C ARG A 121 13.73 -2.84 11.02
N LEU A 122 14.74 -3.71 11.20
CA LEU A 122 14.57 -5.11 11.57
C LEU A 122 14.13 -5.21 13.03
#